data_AF-A0A8D1SYX7-F1
#
_entry.id   AF-A0A8D1SYX7-F1
#
_cell.length_a   1.000
_cell.length_b   1.000
_cell.length_c   1.000
_cell.angle_alpha   90.00
_cell.angle_beta   90.00
_cell.angle_gamma   90.00
#
_symmetry.space_group_name_H-M   'P 1'
#
loop_
_entity.id
_entity.type
_entity.pdbx_description
1 polymer ?
#
loop_
_entity_poly.entity_id
_entity_poly.type
_entity_poly.pdbx_seq_one_letter_code
_entity_poly.pdbx_strand_id
1 'polypeptide(L)'
;MDFHYETQPVPNPMAYVLHRSPWWFHRFETLSNHFLELVVPFFVFLGRSMCILHGALQILFQVVLIISGNLSFLNWLTIVPSLACFDDATLAFLFPSGPGGLKDRVLKMQEEEAQGPRAVQTYGCVARRLVNLAMGVLIAGLSVPVVLNLLSPRQIMNSSFHPLRIVNTYGAFGSITKERTEVILQGTASPNASAPDAEWKDYEFKCKPGDLRRRPCLISPYHYRLDWLMWFAAFQTYEHNEWIIHLAGKLLANDAQALSLLGVNPFEGTAPPRWVRGEHYRYKFSRPGGRHAAEGKWWIRKRLGPYFPPLRLQDLKGYFKSREWPEPEPK
;
A
#
# COMPACT_ATOMS: atom_id res chain seq x y z
N MET A 1 -9.66 -10.33 -9.60
CA MET A 1 -8.19 -10.13 -9.70
C MET A 1 -7.72 -9.63 -11.06
N ASP A 2 -8.59 -9.54 -12.08
CA ASP A 2 -8.19 -9.21 -13.47
C ASP A 2 -7.52 -7.84 -13.65
N PHE A 3 -7.81 -6.87 -12.77
CA PHE A 3 -7.24 -5.52 -12.82
C PHE A 3 -6.17 -5.26 -11.76
N HIS A 4 -6.19 -6.05 -10.68
CA HIS A 4 -5.49 -5.74 -9.44
C HIS A 4 -3.99 -5.52 -9.66
N TYR A 5 -3.32 -6.47 -10.31
CA TYR A 5 -1.87 -6.42 -10.53
C TYR A 5 -1.38 -5.20 -11.30
N GLU A 6 -2.17 -4.71 -12.27
CA GLU A 6 -1.83 -3.52 -13.06
C GLU A 6 -2.13 -2.24 -12.28
N THR A 7 -3.20 -2.21 -11.49
CA THR A 7 -3.68 -1.00 -10.80
C THR A 7 -3.11 -0.80 -9.38
N GLN A 8 -2.31 -1.76 -8.88
CA GLN A 8 -1.55 -1.63 -7.62
C GLN A 8 -0.79 -0.30 -7.52
N PRO A 9 -0.61 0.29 -6.32
CA PRO A 9 0.09 1.56 -6.16
C PRO A 9 1.46 1.60 -6.83
N VAL A 10 2.31 0.64 -6.46
CA VAL A 10 3.62 0.40 -7.06
C VAL A 10 3.72 -1.10 -7.38
N PRO A 11 3.40 -1.51 -8.60
CA PRO A 11 3.49 -2.92 -8.96
C PRO A 11 4.94 -3.37 -8.96
N ASN A 12 5.15 -4.66 -8.71
CA ASN A 12 6.47 -5.28 -8.75
C ASN A 12 6.64 -6.11 -10.04
N PRO A 13 7.83 -6.68 -10.30
CA PRO A 13 8.03 -7.51 -11.49
C PRO A 13 7.11 -8.73 -11.58
N MET A 14 6.73 -9.32 -10.45
CA MET A 14 5.84 -10.48 -10.42
C MET A 14 4.42 -10.10 -10.83
N ALA A 15 3.94 -8.91 -10.46
CA ALA A 15 2.64 -8.40 -10.86
C ALA A 15 2.50 -8.35 -12.40
N TYR A 16 3.55 -8.01 -13.13
CA TYR A 16 3.55 -8.04 -14.60
C TYR A 16 3.27 -9.44 -15.16
N VAL A 17 3.81 -10.49 -14.53
CA VAL A 17 3.61 -11.89 -14.92
C VAL A 17 2.24 -12.38 -14.47
N LEU A 18 1.88 -12.17 -13.20
CA LEU A 18 0.62 -12.61 -12.60
C LEU A 18 -0.60 -11.96 -13.25
N HIS A 19 -0.49 -10.71 -13.74
CA HIS A 19 -1.54 -10.05 -14.50
C HIS A 19 -1.95 -10.80 -15.78
N ARG A 20 -1.09 -11.70 -16.28
CA ARG A 20 -1.34 -12.49 -17.50
C ARG A 20 -1.86 -13.89 -17.21
N SER A 21 -2.07 -14.23 -15.95
CA SER A 21 -2.61 -15.53 -15.57
C SER A 21 -3.99 -15.76 -16.18
N PRO A 22 -4.38 -17.02 -16.44
CA PRO A 22 -5.69 -17.34 -16.98
C PRO A 22 -6.84 -16.86 -16.07
N TRP A 23 -8.01 -16.62 -16.65
CA TRP A 23 -9.18 -16.14 -15.92
C TRP A 23 -9.60 -17.04 -14.74
N TRP A 24 -9.41 -18.36 -14.86
CA TRP A 24 -9.77 -19.30 -13.79
C TRP A 24 -8.85 -19.15 -12.57
N PHE A 25 -7.58 -18.79 -12.80
CA PHE A 25 -6.62 -18.53 -11.74
C PHE A 25 -7.03 -17.27 -10.96
N HIS A 26 -7.42 -16.20 -11.67
CA HIS A 26 -7.93 -14.98 -11.03
C HIS A 26 -9.23 -15.18 -10.24
N ARG A 27 -10.09 -16.12 -10.66
CA ARG A 27 -11.27 -16.50 -9.85
C ARG A 27 -10.87 -17.27 -8.61
N PHE A 28 -9.93 -18.21 -8.74
CA PHE A 28 -9.39 -18.95 -7.60
C PHE A 28 -8.72 -18.03 -6.57
N GLU A 29 -7.93 -17.05 -7.02
CA GLU A 29 -7.32 -16.04 -6.15
C GLU A 29 -8.39 -15.23 -5.42
N THR A 30 -9.42 -14.77 -6.14
CA THR A 30 -10.54 -14.04 -5.53
C THR A 30 -11.24 -14.89 -4.47
N LEU A 31 -11.53 -16.15 -4.76
CA LEU A 31 -12.17 -17.06 -3.79
C LEU A 31 -11.27 -17.31 -2.57
N SER A 32 -9.99 -17.56 -2.80
CA SER A 32 -8.99 -17.77 -1.74
C SER A 32 -8.88 -16.54 -0.84
N ASN A 33 -8.88 -15.33 -1.42
CA ASN A 33 -8.90 -14.08 -0.67
C ASN A 33 -10.12 -14.02 0.26
N HIS A 34 -11.34 -14.25 -0.25
CA HIS A 34 -12.54 -14.25 0.59
C HIS A 34 -12.49 -15.30 1.69
N PHE A 35 -12.00 -16.51 1.39
CA PHE A 35 -11.86 -17.56 2.39
C PHE A 35 -10.87 -17.19 3.49
N LEU A 36 -9.68 -16.70 3.11
CA LEU A 36 -8.60 -16.33 4.03
C LEU A 36 -8.95 -15.08 4.86
N GLU A 37 -9.70 -14.14 4.32
CA GLU A 37 -10.08 -12.90 5.02
C GLU A 37 -11.37 -13.04 5.83
N LEU A 38 -12.32 -13.88 5.41
CA LEU A 38 -13.64 -13.97 6.06
C LEU A 38 -13.83 -15.25 6.88
N VAL A 39 -13.22 -16.37 6.51
CA VAL A 39 -13.45 -17.66 7.19
C VAL A 39 -12.30 -17.99 8.14
N VAL A 40 -11.06 -17.90 7.66
CA VAL A 40 -9.87 -18.29 8.41
C VAL A 40 -9.70 -17.52 9.73
N PRO A 41 -10.08 -16.22 9.89
CA PRO A 41 -9.99 -15.55 11.19
C PRO A 41 -10.77 -16.25 12.31
N PHE A 42 -11.87 -16.92 11.98
CA PHE A 42 -12.67 -17.64 12.98
C PHE A 42 -11.99 -18.91 13.51
N PHE A 43 -10.97 -19.42 12.82
CA PHE A 43 -10.23 -20.61 13.26
C PHE A 43 -9.49 -20.39 14.59
N VAL A 44 -9.22 -19.13 14.96
CA VAL A 44 -8.66 -18.76 16.28
C VAL A 44 -9.56 -19.25 17.42
N PHE A 45 -10.88 -19.34 17.21
CA PHE A 45 -11.86 -19.77 18.21
C PHE A 45 -12.12 -21.28 18.21
N LEU A 46 -11.59 -22.04 17.24
CA LEU A 46 -11.89 -23.47 17.03
C LEU A 46 -10.85 -24.41 17.68
N GLY A 47 -10.12 -23.92 18.70
CA GLY A 47 -9.13 -24.69 19.45
C GLY A 47 -7.70 -24.58 18.92
N ARG A 48 -6.78 -25.30 19.56
CA ARG A 48 -5.32 -25.14 19.36
C ARG A 48 -4.89 -25.42 17.91
N SER A 49 -5.27 -26.58 17.36
CA SER A 49 -4.85 -27.00 16.02
C SER A 49 -5.33 -26.02 14.94
N MET A 50 -6.56 -25.51 15.08
CA MET A 50 -7.12 -24.54 14.15
C MET A 50 -6.48 -23.16 14.29
N CYS A 51 -6.08 -22.76 15.50
CA CYS A 51 -5.32 -21.53 15.73
C CYS A 51 -3.92 -21.60 15.06
N ILE A 52 -3.23 -22.74 15.11
CA ILE A 52 -1.97 -22.93 14.36
C ILE A 52 -2.22 -22.79 12.86
N LEU A 53 -3.25 -23.49 12.37
CA LEU A 53 -3.62 -23.44 10.95
C LEU A 53 -3.96 -22.02 10.51
N HIS A 54 -4.68 -21.24 11.32
CA HIS A 54 -4.94 -19.82 11.11
C HIS A 54 -3.64 -19.04 10.92
N GLY A 55 -2.73 -19.14 11.89
CA GLY A 55 -1.44 -18.44 11.84
C GLY A 55 -0.65 -18.79 10.58
N ALA A 56 -0.57 -20.07 10.24
CA ALA A 56 0.17 -20.54 9.06
C ALA A 56 -0.46 -20.02 7.75
N LEU A 57 -1.79 -20.11 7.63
CA LEU A 57 -2.51 -19.63 6.45
C LEU A 57 -2.39 -18.11 6.30
N GLN A 58 -2.49 -17.34 7.38
CA GLN A 58 -2.33 -15.89 7.34
C GLN A 58 -0.89 -15.49 6.95
N ILE A 59 0.13 -16.13 7.53
CA ILE A 59 1.52 -15.86 7.16
C ILE A 59 1.75 -16.18 5.68
N LEU A 60 1.31 -17.35 5.22
CA LEU A 60 1.42 -17.74 3.82
C LEU A 60 0.74 -16.73 2.90
N PHE A 61 -0.48 -16.29 3.27
CA PHE A 61 -1.23 -15.30 2.51
C PHE A 61 -0.47 -13.97 2.41
N GLN A 62 0.05 -13.45 3.53
CA GLN A 62 0.84 -12.22 3.54
C GLN A 62 2.13 -12.34 2.73
N VAL A 63 2.82 -13.49 2.78
CA VAL A 63 4.01 -13.76 1.96
C VAL A 63 3.66 -13.75 0.47
N VAL A 64 2.55 -14.34 0.05
CA VAL A 64 2.08 -14.28 -1.34
C VAL A 64 1.78 -12.84 -1.74
N LEU A 65 1.14 -12.04 -0.88
CA LEU A 65 0.91 -10.62 -1.14
C LEU A 65 2.22 -9.83 -1.30
N ILE A 66 3.23 -10.10 -0.47
CA ILE A 66 4.57 -9.48 -0.57
C ILE A 66 5.26 -9.84 -1.90
N ILE A 67 5.18 -11.11 -2.31
CA ILE A 67 5.78 -11.56 -3.58
C ILE A 67 5.05 -10.97 -4.78
N SER A 68 3.73 -10.77 -4.67
CA SER A 68 2.88 -10.38 -5.79
C SER A 68 2.67 -8.86 -5.98
N GLY A 69 3.10 -8.03 -5.02
CA GLY A 69 3.04 -6.57 -5.12
C GLY A 69 3.84 -5.83 -4.05
N ASN A 70 4.03 -4.51 -4.21
CA ASN A 70 4.65 -3.68 -3.17
C ASN A 70 3.59 -2.98 -2.31
N LEU A 71 3.09 -3.65 -1.28
CA LEU A 71 2.12 -3.12 -0.31
C LEU A 71 2.77 -2.51 0.94
N SER A 72 3.99 -1.97 0.80
CA SER A 72 4.77 -1.37 1.90
C SER A 72 5.01 -2.37 3.05
N PHE A 73 5.20 -1.87 4.27
CA PHE A 73 5.40 -2.61 5.51
C PHE A 73 4.10 -3.23 6.06
N LEU A 74 2.94 -2.99 5.44
CA LEU A 74 1.63 -3.40 5.99
C LEU A 74 1.54 -4.92 6.12
N ASN A 75 1.88 -5.68 5.07
CA ASN A 75 1.84 -7.13 5.09
C ASN A 75 2.77 -7.71 6.18
N TRP A 76 3.91 -7.06 6.42
CA TRP A 76 4.87 -7.46 7.46
C TRP A 76 4.30 -7.22 8.86
N LEU A 77 3.63 -6.09 9.09
CA LEU A 77 2.92 -5.83 10.34
C LEU A 77 1.77 -6.81 10.57
N THR A 78 1.10 -7.26 9.50
CA THR A 78 0.04 -8.28 9.59
C THR A 78 0.58 -9.67 9.92
N ILE A 79 1.82 -9.99 9.54
CA ILE A 79 2.48 -11.26 9.92
C ILE A 79 2.73 -11.34 11.43
N VAL A 80 3.11 -10.23 12.07
CA VAL A 80 3.47 -10.18 13.50
C VAL A 80 2.42 -10.81 14.43
N PRO A 81 1.12 -10.42 14.38
CA PRO A 81 0.11 -11.04 15.25
C PRO A 81 -0.12 -12.52 14.91
N SER A 82 0.07 -12.95 13.65
CA SER A 82 -0.06 -14.36 13.28
C SER A 82 1.04 -15.23 13.87
N LEU A 83 2.21 -14.66 14.20
CA LEU A 83 3.27 -15.39 14.92
C LEU A 83 2.84 -15.77 16.34
N ALA A 84 1.96 -14.99 16.98
CA ALA A 84 1.44 -15.29 18.31
C ALA A 84 0.48 -16.51 18.33
N CYS A 85 0.09 -17.03 17.17
CA CYS A 85 -0.71 -18.25 17.06
C CYS A 85 0.11 -19.53 17.24
N PHE A 86 1.45 -19.44 17.28
CA PHE A 86 2.35 -20.58 17.46
C PHE A 86 2.83 -20.64 18.91
N ASP A 87 2.96 -21.85 19.45
CA ASP A 87 3.50 -22.12 20.79
C ASP A 87 4.92 -22.67 20.67
N ASP A 88 5.61 -22.78 21.80
CA ASP A 88 6.98 -23.29 21.84
C ASP A 88 7.08 -24.72 21.29
N ALA A 89 6.05 -25.54 21.47
CA ALA A 89 6.00 -26.91 20.94
C ALA A 89 5.98 -26.93 19.40
N THR A 90 5.20 -26.07 18.77
CA THR A 90 5.16 -25.94 17.30
C THR A 90 6.43 -25.31 16.74
N LEU A 91 7.08 -24.41 17.47
CA LEU A 91 8.34 -23.78 17.07
C LEU A 91 9.59 -24.60 17.47
N ALA A 92 9.41 -25.70 18.21
CA ALA A 92 10.50 -26.52 18.73
C ALA A 92 11.46 -27.05 17.67
N PHE A 93 11.02 -27.18 16.41
CA PHE A 93 11.87 -27.62 15.30
C PHE A 93 12.95 -26.60 14.91
N LEU A 94 12.78 -25.31 15.26
CA LEU A 94 13.75 -24.26 14.99
C LEU A 94 14.93 -24.27 15.98
N PHE A 95 14.83 -25.02 17.07
CA PHE A 95 15.83 -25.06 18.14
C PHE A 95 16.63 -26.37 18.12
N PRO A 96 17.92 -26.34 18.53
CA PRO A 96 18.77 -27.52 18.56
C PRO A 96 18.16 -28.65 19.39
N SER A 97 18.10 -29.85 18.80
CA SER A 97 17.67 -31.07 19.46
C SER A 97 18.90 -31.83 19.98
N GLY A 98 18.96 -32.07 21.30
CA GLY A 98 20.05 -32.82 21.95
C GLY A 98 19.86 -32.89 23.47
N PRO A 99 20.54 -33.82 24.17
CA PRO A 99 20.44 -33.95 25.63
C PRO A 99 20.83 -32.64 26.31
N GLY A 100 19.90 -32.02 27.05
CA GLY A 100 20.12 -30.72 27.70
C GLY A 100 19.96 -29.48 26.82
N GLY A 101 19.56 -29.66 25.55
CA GLY A 101 19.22 -28.57 24.62
C GLY A 101 17.92 -27.86 25.01
N LEU A 102 17.66 -26.70 24.36
CA LEU A 102 16.52 -25.83 24.70
C LEU A 102 15.17 -26.57 24.62
N LYS A 103 15.00 -27.42 23.60
CA LYS A 103 13.80 -28.23 23.37
C LYS A 103 13.52 -29.22 24.52
N ASP A 104 14.55 -29.87 25.03
CA ASP A 104 14.46 -30.86 26.11
C ASP A 104 14.07 -30.19 27.45
N ARG A 105 14.55 -28.97 27.68
CA ARG A 105 14.19 -28.15 28.85
C ARG A 105 12.74 -27.68 28.81
N VAL A 106 12.27 -27.20 27.65
CA VAL A 106 10.88 -26.74 27.49
C VAL A 106 9.90 -27.90 27.64
N LEU A 107 10.20 -29.08 27.07
CA LEU A 107 9.36 -30.27 27.22
C LEU A 107 9.25 -30.68 28.70
N LYS A 108 10.35 -30.68 29.45
CA LYS A 108 10.31 -30.93 30.91
C LYS A 108 9.45 -29.91 31.66
N MET A 109 9.60 -28.62 31.37
CA MET A 109 8.76 -27.58 32.00
C MET A 109 7.27 -27.80 31.71
N GLN A 110 6.91 -28.18 30.48
CA GLN A 110 5.52 -28.47 30.12
C GLN A 110 4.98 -29.74 30.80
N GLU A 111 5.79 -30.79 30.93
CA GLU A 111 5.42 -32.01 31.66
C GLU A 111 5.22 -31.73 33.16
N GLU A 112 6.12 -30.96 33.78
CA GLU A 112 6.02 -30.52 35.18
C GLU A 112 4.75 -29.67 35.40
N GLU A 113 4.43 -28.76 34.49
CA GLU A 113 3.25 -27.90 34.56
C GLU A 113 1.95 -28.69 34.33
N ALA A 114 1.96 -29.69 33.44
CA ALA A 114 0.83 -30.59 33.20
C ALA A 114 0.55 -31.55 34.38
N GLN A 115 1.60 -31.92 35.13
CA GLN A 115 1.50 -32.73 36.34
C GLN A 115 1.20 -31.91 37.61
N GLY A 116 1.36 -30.59 37.54
CA GLY A 116 1.03 -29.67 38.62
C GLY A 116 -0.48 -29.60 38.93
N PRO A 117 -0.87 -29.19 40.15
CA PRO A 117 -2.28 -29.00 40.49
C PRO A 117 -2.90 -27.95 39.56
N ARG A 118 -4.04 -28.30 38.92
CA ARG A 118 -4.80 -27.36 38.08
C ARG A 118 -5.01 -26.06 38.83
N ALA A 119 -4.66 -24.94 38.20
CA ALA A 119 -4.84 -23.61 38.76
C ALA A 119 -6.27 -23.45 39.31
N VAL A 120 -6.40 -23.26 40.62
CA VAL A 120 -7.69 -23.01 41.29
C VAL A 120 -8.25 -21.71 40.72
N GLN A 121 -9.53 -21.71 40.33
CA GLN A 121 -10.21 -20.49 39.89
C GLN A 121 -10.15 -19.45 41.00
N THR A 122 -9.21 -18.52 40.87
CA THR A 122 -9.13 -17.34 41.74
C THR A 122 -10.18 -16.33 41.30
N TYR A 123 -10.62 -15.49 42.23
CA TYR A 123 -11.54 -14.37 41.97
C TYR A 123 -11.06 -13.51 40.77
N GLY A 124 -9.74 -13.34 40.62
CA GLY A 124 -9.13 -12.65 39.47
C GLY A 124 -9.41 -13.30 38.11
N CYS A 125 -9.48 -14.63 38.03
CA CYS A 125 -9.83 -15.32 36.77
C CYS A 125 -11.28 -15.03 36.36
N VAL A 126 -12.21 -15.02 37.32
CA VAL A 126 -13.63 -14.72 37.08
C VAL A 126 -13.80 -13.25 36.67
N ALA A 127 -13.19 -12.33 37.41
CA ALA A 127 -13.21 -10.90 37.10
C ALA A 127 -12.67 -10.62 35.68
N ARG A 128 -11.51 -11.20 35.33
CA ARG A 128 -10.94 -11.07 33.97
C ARG A 128 -11.89 -11.61 32.89
N ARG A 129 -12.55 -12.74 33.14
CA ARG A 129 -13.50 -13.33 32.19
C ARG A 129 -14.71 -12.43 31.98
N LEU A 130 -15.24 -11.85 33.07
CA LEU A 130 -16.35 -10.90 33.02
C LEU A 130 -15.97 -9.63 32.25
N VAL A 131 -14.80 -9.05 32.51
CA VAL A 131 -14.30 -7.87 31.79
C VAL A 131 -14.15 -8.16 30.30
N ASN A 132 -13.55 -9.30 29.93
CA ASN A 132 -13.39 -9.69 28.53
C ASN A 132 -14.75 -9.89 27.84
N LEU A 133 -15.71 -10.52 28.52
CA LEU A 133 -17.06 -10.70 27.99
C LEU A 133 -17.77 -9.35 27.79
N ALA A 134 -17.71 -8.46 28.79
CA ALA A 134 -18.30 -7.13 28.72
C ALA A 134 -17.69 -6.30 27.59
N MET A 135 -16.36 -6.35 27.44
CA MET A 135 -15.66 -5.70 26.32
C MET A 135 -16.10 -6.27 24.96
N GLY A 136 -16.22 -7.60 24.85
CA GLY A 136 -16.69 -8.25 23.63
C GLY A 136 -18.13 -7.84 23.25
N VAL A 137 -19.04 -7.79 24.22
CA VAL A 137 -20.43 -7.34 24.03
C VAL A 137 -20.46 -5.86 23.62
N LEU A 138 -19.65 -5.01 24.26
CA LEU A 138 -19.55 -3.59 23.91
C LEU A 138 -19.07 -3.41 22.46
N ILE A 139 -17.99 -4.07 22.06
CA ILE A 139 -17.45 -3.98 20.70
C ILE A 139 -18.47 -4.52 19.68
N ALA A 140 -19.16 -5.62 19.98
CA ALA A 140 -20.21 -6.16 19.12
C ALA A 140 -21.35 -5.15 18.93
N GLY A 141 -21.81 -4.52 20.00
CA GLY A 141 -22.83 -3.46 19.94
C GLY A 141 -22.38 -2.24 19.13
N LEU A 142 -21.15 -1.77 19.35
CA LEU A 142 -20.57 -0.64 18.59
C LEU A 142 -20.31 -0.99 17.11
N SER A 143 -20.19 -2.27 16.76
CA SER A 143 -19.97 -2.73 15.39
C SER A 143 -21.25 -2.80 14.56
N VAL A 144 -22.43 -2.79 15.16
CA VAL A 144 -23.72 -2.84 14.45
C VAL A 144 -23.85 -1.76 13.36
N PRO A 145 -23.68 -0.44 13.64
CA PRO A 145 -23.79 0.58 12.59
C PRO A 145 -22.72 0.44 11.50
N VAL A 146 -21.52 -0.02 11.87
CA VAL A 146 -20.41 -0.28 10.94
C VAL A 146 -20.77 -1.40 9.97
N VAL A 147 -21.26 -2.53 10.48
CA VAL A 147 -21.69 -3.68 9.66
C VAL A 147 -22.86 -3.29 8.76
N LEU A 148 -23.87 -2.57 9.29
CA LEU A 148 -24.99 -2.07 8.49
C LEU A 148 -24.53 -1.15 7.35
N ASN A 149 -23.52 -0.30 7.59
CA ASN A 149 -22.91 0.52 6.55
C ASN A 149 -22.16 -0.32 5.50
N LEU A 150 -21.39 -1.33 5.91
CA LEU A 150 -20.64 -2.19 4.99
C LEU A 150 -21.55 -3.09 4.13
N LEU A 151 -22.73 -3.45 4.64
CA LEU A 151 -23.76 -4.16 3.89
C LEU A 151 -24.58 -3.23 2.97
N SER A 152 -24.44 -1.91 3.12
CA SER A 152 -25.16 -0.93 2.31
C SER A 152 -24.53 -0.80 0.92
N PRO A 153 -25.34 -0.69 -0.16
CA PRO A 153 -24.84 -0.39 -1.51
C PRO A 153 -24.08 0.95 -1.60
N ARG A 154 -24.32 1.87 -0.65
CA ARG A 154 -23.66 3.18 -0.56
C ARG A 154 -22.75 3.26 0.67
N GLN A 155 -21.96 2.23 0.89
CA GLN A 155 -21.03 2.18 2.02
C GLN A 155 -20.12 3.41 2.07
N ILE A 156 -19.98 3.98 3.26
CA ILE A 156 -19.06 5.08 3.54
C ILE A 156 -17.81 4.51 4.21
N MET A 157 -16.65 4.76 3.59
CA MET A 157 -15.35 4.32 4.10
C MET A 157 -14.66 5.44 4.90
N ASN A 158 -13.70 5.07 5.75
CA ASN A 158 -12.91 5.98 6.57
C ASN A 158 -13.74 6.90 7.47
N SER A 159 -14.85 6.39 7.99
CA SER A 159 -15.77 7.14 8.85
C SER A 159 -15.95 6.49 10.22
N SER A 160 -16.23 7.32 11.23
CA SER A 160 -16.58 6.88 12.59
C SER A 160 -18.06 7.15 12.86
N PHE A 161 -18.72 6.19 13.51
CA PHE A 161 -20.15 6.24 13.82
C PHE A 161 -20.42 6.67 15.28
N HIS A 162 -19.37 6.78 16.10
CA HIS A 162 -19.48 7.16 17.50
C HIS A 162 -18.42 8.21 17.90
N PRO A 163 -18.67 9.02 18.96
CA PRO A 163 -17.76 10.07 19.41
C PRO A 163 -16.37 9.57 19.80
N LEU A 164 -16.29 8.38 20.41
CA LEU A 164 -15.04 7.79 20.89
C LEU A 164 -14.21 7.12 19.78
N ARG A 165 -14.75 7.01 18.56
CA ARG A 165 -14.07 6.44 17.37
C ARG A 165 -13.45 5.04 17.56
N ILE A 166 -14.00 4.25 18.48
CA ILE A 166 -13.52 2.91 18.85
C ILE A 166 -13.65 1.92 17.68
N VAL A 167 -14.79 1.92 17.00
CA VAL A 167 -15.05 1.11 15.80
C VAL A 167 -15.38 2.03 14.65
N ASN A 168 -14.80 1.75 13.48
CA ASN A 168 -14.89 2.60 12.29
C ASN A 168 -14.83 1.74 11.02
N THR A 169 -15.06 2.39 9.89
CA THR A 169 -14.93 1.77 8.56
C THR A 169 -13.58 2.11 7.93
N TYR A 170 -12.50 2.10 8.71
CA TYR A 170 -11.19 2.41 8.14
C TYR A 170 -10.78 1.36 7.11
N GLY A 171 -10.44 1.82 5.91
CA GLY A 171 -9.92 1.00 4.83
C GLY A 171 -8.80 1.74 4.13
N ALA A 172 -7.60 1.15 4.13
CA ALA A 172 -6.43 1.71 3.45
C ALA A 172 -6.72 1.97 1.95
N PHE A 173 -7.62 1.18 1.35
CA PHE A 173 -8.08 1.31 -0.03
C PHE A 173 -9.61 1.23 -0.09
N GLY A 174 -10.29 2.35 0.16
CA GLY A 174 -11.77 2.39 0.14
C GLY A 174 -12.41 2.22 -1.24
N SER A 175 -11.63 2.40 -2.32
CA SER A 175 -12.05 2.07 -3.69
C SER A 175 -10.83 1.67 -4.52
N ILE A 176 -11.03 0.76 -5.48
CA ILE A 176 -9.98 0.26 -6.37
C ILE A 176 -10.39 0.59 -7.80
N THR A 177 -9.48 1.18 -8.57
CA THR A 177 -9.71 1.51 -9.97
C THR A 177 -9.53 0.27 -10.86
N LYS A 178 -10.26 0.26 -11.98
CA LYS A 178 -10.09 -0.76 -13.04
C LYS A 178 -9.05 -0.36 -14.10
N GLU A 179 -8.66 0.91 -14.09
CA GLU A 179 -7.66 1.45 -15.00
C GLU A 179 -6.52 2.08 -14.19
N ARG A 180 -5.29 1.91 -14.67
CA ARG A 180 -4.13 2.60 -14.13
C ARG A 180 -3.96 3.93 -14.82
N THR A 181 -4.23 5.01 -14.11
CA THR A 181 -3.90 6.36 -14.54
C THR A 181 -2.70 6.87 -13.76
N GLU A 182 -1.92 7.74 -14.38
CA GLU A 182 -0.70 8.32 -13.81
C GLU A 182 -0.57 9.79 -14.17
N VAL A 183 -0.11 10.58 -13.21
CA VAL A 183 0.26 11.98 -13.40
C VAL A 183 1.77 12.06 -13.57
N ILE A 184 2.20 12.52 -14.75
CA ILE A 184 3.61 12.72 -15.08
C ILE A 184 3.91 14.21 -14.95
N LEU A 185 4.83 14.56 -14.08
CA LEU A 185 5.32 15.92 -13.93
C LEU A 185 6.34 16.18 -15.03
N GLN A 186 6.16 17.27 -15.77
CA GLN A 186 7.06 17.65 -16.85
C GLN A 186 7.57 19.06 -16.64
N GLY A 187 8.85 19.29 -16.94
CA GLY A 187 9.46 20.62 -16.97
C GLY A 187 9.90 21.00 -18.38
N THR A 188 9.93 22.31 -18.67
CA THR A 188 10.58 22.83 -19.88
C THR A 188 11.36 24.10 -19.59
N ALA A 189 12.50 24.26 -20.25
CA ALA A 189 13.30 25.49 -20.23
C ALA A 189 12.82 26.51 -21.29
N SER A 190 11.88 26.13 -22.17
CA SER A 190 11.40 26.99 -23.24
C SER A 190 10.78 28.28 -22.69
N PRO A 191 10.99 29.43 -23.37
CA PRO A 191 10.42 30.71 -22.92
C PRO A 191 8.89 30.72 -23.00
N ASN A 192 8.32 30.03 -23.99
CA ASN A 192 6.88 29.90 -24.18
C ASN A 192 6.45 28.42 -24.04
N ALA A 193 5.61 28.12 -23.04
CA ALA A 193 5.08 26.78 -22.78
C ALA A 193 4.17 26.24 -23.89
N SER A 194 3.54 27.13 -24.66
CA SER A 194 2.60 26.78 -25.73
C SER A 194 3.27 26.70 -27.11
N ALA A 195 4.60 26.91 -27.18
CA ALA A 195 5.32 26.83 -28.45
C ALA A 195 5.32 25.37 -28.96
N PRO A 196 5.06 25.12 -30.27
CA PRO A 196 5.02 23.77 -30.81
C PRO A 196 6.33 22.98 -30.68
N ASP A 197 7.45 23.68 -30.63
CA ASP A 197 8.81 23.19 -30.48
C ASP A 197 9.27 23.13 -29.00
N ALA A 198 8.39 23.44 -28.05
CA ALA A 198 8.72 23.36 -26.63
C ALA A 198 9.00 21.90 -26.22
N GLU A 199 10.25 21.60 -25.88
CA GLU A 199 10.65 20.29 -25.39
C GLU A 199 10.27 20.17 -23.91
N TRP A 200 9.37 19.21 -23.62
CA TRP A 200 8.95 18.88 -22.26
C TRP A 200 9.64 17.59 -21.81
N LYS A 201 10.33 17.66 -20.67
CA LYS A 201 11.08 16.53 -20.10
C LYS A 201 10.37 16.00 -18.86
N ASP A 202 10.25 14.67 -18.79
CA ASP A 202 9.57 13.97 -17.70
C ASP A 202 10.47 13.95 -16.44
N TYR A 203 9.92 14.32 -15.29
CA TYR A 203 10.49 13.97 -14.00
C TYR A 203 10.12 12.52 -13.68
N GLU A 204 11.11 11.71 -13.34
CA GLU A 204 10.89 10.30 -13.00
C GLU A 204 10.92 10.10 -11.48
N PHE A 205 9.98 9.31 -10.97
CA PHE A 205 9.93 8.94 -9.56
C PHE A 205 10.88 7.78 -9.25
N LYS A 206 10.99 7.38 -7.97
CA LYS A 206 11.97 6.35 -7.57
C LYS A 206 11.56 4.93 -7.89
N CYS A 207 10.27 4.62 -7.99
CA CYS A 207 9.76 3.29 -8.30
C CYS A 207 8.45 3.30 -9.10
N LYS A 208 7.70 4.40 -9.04
CA LYS A 208 6.45 4.58 -9.76
C LYS A 208 6.66 4.44 -11.27
N PRO A 209 5.68 3.90 -12.02
CA PRO A 209 5.73 3.89 -13.48
C PRO A 209 5.81 5.30 -14.06
N GLY A 210 6.76 5.49 -14.96
CA GLY A 210 6.99 6.70 -15.74
C GLY A 210 7.55 6.29 -17.10
N ASP A 211 8.87 6.13 -17.21
CA ASP A 211 9.50 5.59 -18.41
C ASP A 211 8.91 4.22 -18.81
N LEU A 212 8.57 4.10 -20.10
CA LEU A 212 8.00 2.89 -20.70
C LEU A 212 8.92 1.69 -20.67
N ARG A 213 10.24 1.90 -20.67
CA ARG A 213 11.25 0.84 -20.59
C ARG A 213 11.61 0.46 -19.16
N ARG A 214 11.11 1.19 -18.17
CA ARG A 214 11.38 0.91 -16.78
C ARG A 214 10.68 -0.36 -16.32
N ARG A 215 11.46 -1.32 -15.86
CA ARG A 215 10.95 -2.49 -15.14
C ARG A 215 10.33 -2.07 -13.80
N PRO A 216 9.16 -2.60 -13.41
CA PRO A 216 8.61 -2.35 -12.08
C PRO A 216 9.59 -2.72 -10.96
N CYS A 217 9.65 -1.93 -9.89
CA CYS A 217 10.65 -2.10 -8.84
C CYS A 217 10.20 -3.09 -7.75
N LEU A 218 11.16 -3.68 -7.03
CA LEU A 218 10.93 -4.44 -5.81
C LEU A 218 11.40 -3.58 -4.62
N ILE A 219 10.47 -3.17 -3.75
CA ILE A 219 10.80 -2.25 -2.64
C ILE A 219 10.30 -2.68 -1.27
N SER A 220 9.43 -3.70 -1.19
CA SER A 220 9.00 -4.27 0.09
C SER A 220 10.21 -4.61 0.99
N PRO A 221 10.21 -4.27 2.29
CA PRO A 221 9.13 -3.68 3.10
C PRO A 221 9.01 -2.15 3.02
N TYR A 222 9.89 -1.47 2.29
CA TYR A 222 9.94 -0.01 2.24
C TYR A 222 8.86 0.58 1.33
N HIS A 223 8.58 1.88 1.49
CA HIS A 223 7.70 2.64 0.61
C HIS A 223 8.21 4.06 0.36
N TYR A 224 8.27 4.46 -0.91
CA TYR A 224 8.50 5.86 -1.26
C TYR A 224 7.18 6.63 -1.12
N ARG A 225 7.13 7.50 -0.11
CA ARG A 225 5.91 8.24 0.24
C ARG A 225 5.40 9.09 -0.92
N LEU A 226 6.28 9.75 -1.66
CA LEU A 226 5.88 10.58 -2.81
C LEU A 226 5.27 9.73 -3.94
N ASP A 227 5.93 8.63 -4.33
CA ASP A 227 5.42 7.68 -5.33
C ASP A 227 4.00 7.19 -4.98
N TRP A 228 3.78 6.88 -3.70
CA TRP A 228 2.49 6.43 -3.19
C TRP A 228 1.42 7.53 -3.20
N LEU A 229 1.77 8.76 -2.78
CA LEU A 229 0.86 9.91 -2.84
C LEU A 229 0.49 10.28 -4.28
N MET A 230 1.44 10.17 -5.21
CA MET A 230 1.19 10.39 -6.63
C MET A 230 0.25 9.34 -7.23
N TRP A 231 0.24 8.10 -6.71
CA TRP A 231 -0.80 7.13 -7.07
C TRP A 231 -2.18 7.63 -6.63
N PHE A 232 -2.33 8.13 -5.40
CA PHE A 232 -3.59 8.72 -4.92
C PHE A 232 -4.07 9.90 -5.77
N ALA A 233 -3.15 10.80 -6.09
CA ALA A 233 -3.49 11.96 -6.90
C ALA A 233 -3.99 11.59 -8.29
N ALA A 234 -3.49 10.51 -8.90
CA ALA A 234 -3.82 10.16 -10.28
C ALA A 234 -5.27 9.73 -10.51
N PHE A 235 -6.03 9.45 -9.46
CA PHE A 235 -7.47 9.17 -9.52
C PHE A 235 -8.34 10.25 -8.87
N GLN A 236 -7.73 11.34 -8.39
CA GLN A 236 -8.41 12.54 -7.93
C GLN A 236 -8.05 13.72 -8.83
N THR A 237 -8.49 14.92 -8.46
CA THR A 237 -8.09 16.16 -9.14
C THR A 237 -7.01 16.89 -8.34
N TYR A 238 -6.32 17.84 -8.97
CA TYR A 238 -5.26 18.60 -8.30
C TYR A 238 -5.83 19.55 -7.23
N GLU A 239 -7.09 19.95 -7.31
CA GLU A 239 -7.78 20.76 -6.28
C GLU A 239 -7.98 19.98 -4.98
N HIS A 240 -8.15 18.65 -5.06
CA HIS A 240 -8.17 17.78 -3.88
C HIS A 240 -6.76 17.43 -3.39
N ASN A 241 -5.72 17.70 -4.19
CA ASN A 241 -4.33 17.35 -3.95
C ASN A 241 -3.41 18.58 -4.15
N GLU A 242 -3.73 19.67 -3.46
CA GLU A 242 -3.05 20.97 -3.63
C GLU A 242 -1.54 20.91 -3.37
N TRP A 243 -1.09 19.92 -2.60
CA TRP A 243 0.33 19.63 -2.37
C TRP A 243 1.11 19.35 -3.66
N ILE A 244 0.45 18.95 -4.76
CA ILE A 244 1.09 18.78 -6.08
C ILE A 244 1.48 20.13 -6.67
N ILE A 245 0.67 21.17 -6.47
CA ILE A 245 0.99 22.52 -6.92
C ILE A 245 2.15 23.08 -6.08
N HIS A 246 2.16 22.77 -4.78
CA HIS A 246 3.31 23.07 -3.92
C HIS A 246 4.59 22.38 -4.43
N LEU A 247 4.51 21.08 -4.77
CA LEU A 247 5.62 20.34 -5.37
C LEU A 247 6.07 20.96 -6.70
N ALA A 248 5.15 21.34 -7.59
CA ALA A 248 5.48 22.00 -8.84
C ALA A 248 6.25 23.31 -8.64
N GLY A 249 5.83 24.14 -7.66
CA GLY A 249 6.57 25.35 -7.26
C GLY A 249 7.99 25.03 -6.76
N LYS A 250 8.14 23.95 -5.97
CA LYS A 250 9.46 23.48 -5.50
C LYS A 250 10.36 22.97 -6.65
N LEU A 251 9.79 22.32 -7.67
CA LEU A 251 10.53 21.91 -8.87
C LEU A 251 10.97 23.10 -9.71
N LEU A 252 10.11 24.11 -9.86
CA LEU A 252 10.42 25.38 -10.54
C LEU A 252 11.57 26.15 -9.85
N ALA A 253 11.70 26.03 -8.53
CA ALA A 253 12.79 26.62 -7.75
C ALA A 253 14.02 25.71 -7.57
N ASN A 254 14.04 24.53 -8.21
CA ASN A 254 15.13 23.54 -8.07
C ASN A 254 15.42 23.14 -6.60
N ASP A 255 14.38 23.02 -5.77
CA ASP A 255 14.53 22.74 -4.35
C ASP A 255 15.14 21.33 -4.12
N ALA A 256 16.32 21.29 -3.49
CA ALA A 256 17.08 20.06 -3.30
C ALA A 256 16.34 19.00 -2.47
N GLN A 257 15.50 19.39 -1.50
CA GLN A 257 14.74 18.44 -0.69
C GLN A 257 13.64 17.79 -1.52
N ALA A 258 12.88 18.59 -2.28
CA ALA A 258 11.86 18.06 -3.18
C ALA A 258 12.46 17.15 -4.27
N LEU A 259 13.58 17.56 -4.86
CA LEU A 259 14.27 16.78 -5.89
C LEU A 259 14.84 15.46 -5.34
N SER A 260 15.29 15.43 -4.07
CA SER A 260 15.77 14.20 -3.44
C SER A 260 14.71 13.10 -3.33
N LEU A 261 13.43 13.44 -3.44
CA LEU A 261 12.31 12.49 -3.45
C LEU A 261 12.09 11.85 -4.83
N LEU A 262 12.61 12.47 -5.89
CA LEU A 262 12.52 11.98 -7.27
C LEU A 262 13.68 11.01 -7.58
N GLY A 263 13.49 10.23 -8.63
CA GLY A 263 14.51 9.32 -9.16
C GLY A 263 15.39 9.99 -10.22
N VAL A 264 14.80 10.79 -11.12
CA VAL A 264 15.53 11.51 -12.16
C VAL A 264 15.05 12.95 -12.24
N ASN A 265 15.99 13.90 -12.17
CA ASN A 265 15.77 15.31 -12.48
C ASN A 265 16.35 15.63 -13.87
N PRO A 266 15.53 15.89 -14.89
CA PRO A 266 16.01 16.19 -16.24
C PRO A 266 16.72 17.56 -16.38
N PHE A 267 16.72 18.38 -15.32
CA PHE A 267 17.38 19.68 -15.26
C PHE A 267 18.60 19.68 -14.33
N GLU A 268 19.03 18.52 -13.84
CA GLU A 268 20.21 18.40 -12.98
C GLU A 268 21.46 18.95 -13.68
N GLY A 269 22.22 19.79 -12.97
CA GLY A 269 23.40 20.47 -13.54
C GLY A 269 23.10 21.57 -14.56
N THR A 270 21.83 21.93 -14.76
CA THR A 270 21.41 23.00 -15.68
C THR A 270 20.52 24.04 -14.98
N ALA A 271 20.11 25.08 -15.69
CA ALA A 271 19.15 26.04 -15.16
C ALA A 271 17.79 25.37 -14.86
N PRO A 272 17.07 25.80 -13.82
CA PRO A 272 15.73 25.29 -13.51
C PRO A 272 14.77 25.44 -14.69
N PRO A 273 13.73 24.59 -14.75
CA PRO A 273 12.69 24.75 -15.76
C PRO A 273 11.97 26.09 -15.57
N ARG A 274 11.61 26.74 -16.68
CA ARG A 274 10.77 27.94 -16.66
C ARG A 274 9.30 27.63 -16.40
N TRP A 275 8.88 26.44 -16.81
CA TRP A 275 7.51 25.97 -16.68
C TRP A 275 7.47 24.53 -16.20
N VAL A 276 6.50 24.21 -15.34
CA VAL A 276 6.19 22.85 -14.92
C VAL A 276 4.70 22.59 -15.18
N ARG A 277 4.37 21.42 -15.72
CA ARG A 277 2.99 20.98 -15.93
C ARG A 277 2.78 19.55 -15.44
N GLY A 278 1.53 19.18 -15.22
CA GLY A 278 1.13 17.81 -14.94
C GLY A 278 0.36 17.26 -16.13
N GLU A 279 0.78 16.11 -16.65
CA GLU A 279 0.10 15.42 -17.74
C GLU A 279 -0.50 14.11 -17.25
N HIS A 280 -1.73 13.83 -17.66
CA HIS A 280 -2.46 12.64 -17.26
C HIS A 280 -2.39 11.58 -18.34
N TYR A 281 -1.96 10.38 -17.95
CA TYR A 281 -1.77 9.24 -18.84
C TYR A 281 -2.48 8.01 -18.30
N ARG A 282 -3.02 7.21 -19.20
CA ARG A 282 -3.40 5.82 -18.90
C ARG A 282 -2.24 4.90 -19.21
N TYR A 283 -1.81 4.13 -18.23
CA TYR A 283 -0.76 3.12 -18.37
C TYR A 283 -1.37 1.72 -18.46
N LYS A 284 -0.73 0.85 -19.23
CA LYS A 284 -1.00 -0.59 -19.29
C LYS A 284 0.30 -1.36 -19.35
N PHE A 285 0.32 -2.56 -18.79
CA PHE A 285 1.43 -3.48 -19.01
C PHE A 285 1.52 -3.87 -20.49
N SER A 286 2.74 -3.88 -21.02
CA SER A 286 3.00 -4.48 -22.32
C SER A 286 2.72 -5.99 -22.28
N ARG A 287 2.48 -6.60 -23.44
CA ARG A 287 2.23 -8.05 -23.53
C ARG A 287 3.56 -8.77 -23.70
N PRO A 288 3.90 -9.77 -22.85
CA PRO A 288 5.04 -10.65 -23.09
C PRO A 288 4.97 -11.26 -24.49
N GLY A 289 6.09 -11.28 -25.23
CA GLY A 289 6.15 -11.73 -26.63
C GLY A 289 5.46 -10.80 -27.64
N GLY A 290 4.83 -9.71 -27.21
CA GLY A 290 4.29 -8.69 -28.10
C GLY A 290 5.35 -7.68 -28.57
N ARG A 291 5.01 -6.90 -29.60
CA ARG A 291 5.89 -5.90 -30.22
C ARG A 291 6.55 -4.95 -29.21
N HIS A 292 5.78 -4.39 -28.28
CA HIS A 292 6.32 -3.44 -27.29
C HIS A 292 7.30 -4.10 -26.31
N ALA A 293 7.02 -5.33 -25.86
CA ALA A 293 7.94 -6.06 -24.99
C ALA A 293 9.24 -6.44 -25.73
N ALA A 294 9.16 -6.78 -27.02
CA ALA A 294 10.34 -7.00 -27.87
C ALA A 294 11.20 -5.74 -28.04
N GLU A 295 10.60 -4.54 -28.01
CA GLU A 295 11.29 -3.24 -27.98
C GLU A 295 11.85 -2.87 -26.58
N GLY A 296 11.74 -3.78 -25.59
CA GLY A 296 12.18 -3.58 -24.21
C GLY A 296 11.23 -2.73 -23.36
N LYS A 297 9.99 -2.48 -23.81
CA LYS A 297 9.00 -1.70 -23.05
C LYS A 297 8.21 -2.60 -22.11
N TRP A 298 8.15 -2.24 -20.84
CA TRP A 298 7.32 -2.86 -19.82
C TRP A 298 5.92 -2.23 -19.77
N TRP A 299 5.81 -0.98 -20.23
CA TRP A 299 4.59 -0.20 -20.19
C TRP A 299 4.20 0.34 -21.56
N ILE A 300 2.91 0.61 -21.71
CA ILE A 300 2.31 1.34 -22.81
C ILE A 300 1.51 2.47 -22.18
N ARG A 301 1.72 3.72 -22.61
CA ARG A 301 0.96 4.87 -22.12
C ARG A 301 0.15 5.53 -23.22
N LYS A 302 -1.05 6.00 -22.89
CA LYS A 302 -1.90 6.84 -23.74
C LYS A 302 -2.20 8.14 -22.99
N ARG A 303 -1.93 9.29 -23.61
CA ARG A 303 -2.27 10.60 -23.03
C ARG A 303 -3.79 10.74 -22.92
N LEU A 304 -4.28 11.11 -21.75
CA LEU A 304 -5.68 11.41 -21.50
C LEU A 304 -5.94 12.92 -21.62
N GLY A 305 -5.00 13.74 -21.14
CA GLY A 305 -5.09 15.19 -21.18
C GLY A 305 -4.22 15.85 -20.12
N PRO A 306 -4.27 17.19 -19.99
CA PRO A 306 -3.57 17.88 -18.92
C PRO A 306 -4.19 17.52 -17.56
N TYR A 307 -3.36 17.30 -16.55
CA TYR A 307 -3.79 17.17 -15.17
C TYR A 307 -3.86 18.55 -14.49
N PHE A 308 -2.81 19.37 -14.64
CA PHE A 308 -2.83 20.80 -14.32
C PHE A 308 -2.06 21.58 -15.39
N PRO A 309 -2.41 22.86 -15.65
CA PRO A 309 -1.82 23.64 -16.75
C PRO A 309 -0.33 23.94 -16.51
N PRO A 310 0.41 24.40 -17.53
CA PRO A 310 1.76 24.94 -17.33
C PRO A 310 1.78 26.07 -16.31
N LEU A 311 2.58 25.92 -15.27
CA LEU A 311 2.76 26.88 -14.18
C LEU A 311 4.14 27.53 -14.29
N ARG A 312 4.23 28.83 -14.01
CA ARG A 312 5.50 29.51 -13.71
C ARG A 312 5.59 29.85 -12.24
N LEU A 313 6.82 30.02 -11.78
CA LEU A 313 7.11 30.37 -10.40
C LEU A 313 6.43 31.68 -9.96
N GLN A 314 6.41 32.69 -10.84
CA GLN A 314 5.79 33.98 -10.58
C GLN A 314 4.28 33.88 -10.40
N ASP A 315 3.62 33.05 -11.22
CA ASP A 315 2.17 32.87 -11.21
C ASP A 315 1.70 32.16 -9.92
N LEU A 316 2.59 31.42 -9.25
CA LEU A 316 2.30 30.68 -8.03
C LEU A 316 2.42 31.49 -6.73
N LYS A 317 3.02 32.68 -6.75
CA LYS A 317 3.25 33.49 -5.53
C LYS A 317 1.97 33.77 -4.74
N GLY A 318 0.91 34.21 -5.43
CA GLY A 318 -0.38 34.47 -4.80
C GLY A 318 -1.01 33.21 -4.20
N TYR A 319 -0.87 32.08 -4.89
CA TYR A 319 -1.38 30.79 -4.43
C TYR A 319 -0.67 30.32 -3.16
N PHE A 320 0.66 30.38 -3.13
CA PHE A 320 1.45 30.01 -1.94
C PHE A 320 1.13 30.90 -0.74
N LYS A 321 1.02 32.22 -0.95
CA LYS A 321 0.65 33.17 0.10
C LYS A 321 -0.73 32.87 0.68
N SER A 322 -1.71 32.51 -0.16
CA SER A 322 -3.08 32.19 0.30
C SER A 322 -3.16 30.94 1.18
N ARG A 323 -2.14 30.08 1.13
CA ARG A 323 -2.04 28.83 1.90
C ARG A 323 -1.01 28.88 3.02
N GLU A 324 -0.44 30.06 3.26
CA GLU A 324 0.62 30.28 4.24
C GLU A 324 1.83 29.35 4.02
N TRP A 325 2.10 29.00 2.76
CA TRP A 325 3.25 28.18 2.39
C TRP A 325 4.50 29.04 2.17
N PRO A 326 5.69 28.54 2.54
CA PRO A 326 6.94 29.25 2.27
C PRO A 326 7.15 29.39 0.76
N GLU A 327 7.44 30.62 0.31
CA GLU A 327 7.68 30.87 -1.10
C GLU A 327 8.88 30.04 -1.60
N PRO A 328 8.78 29.40 -2.78
CA PRO A 328 9.90 28.67 -3.35
C PRO A 328 10.91 29.67 -3.92
N GLU A 329 12.02 29.85 -3.22
CA GLU A 329 13.14 30.68 -3.68
C GLU A 329 14.09 29.84 -4.54
N PRO A 330 14.40 30.29 -5.78
CA PRO A 330 15.40 29.63 -6.60
C PRO A 330 16.77 29.76 -5.94
N LYS A 331 17.44 28.62 -5.72
CA LYS A 331 18.83 28.59 -5.22
C LYS A 331 19.84 28.81 -6.32
#